data_AF-A0A1M6X704-F1
#
_entry.id   AF-A0A1M6X704-F1
#
_cell.length_a   1.000
_cell.length_b   1.000
_cell.length_c   1.000
_cell.angle_alpha   90.00
_cell.angle_beta   90.00
_cell.angle_gamma   90.00
#
_symmetry.space_group_name_H-M   'P 1'
#
loop_
_entity.id
_entity.type
_entity.pdbx_description
1 polymer ?
#
loop_
_entity_poly.entity_id
_entity_poly.type
_entity_poly.pdbx_seq_one_letter_code
_entity_poly.pdbx_strand_id
1 'polypeptide(L)'
;MQQLYFGEALDSIKKVILSGFTPGQTLRNNFSEAMMDSRNCVGFNKLYKPAVMVLQVPSSSKLIMETESGFMVVKKFAPISTEIILCKIDFRSPQFIKMVEQISPIALIEMEIGRLSNI
;
A
#
# COMPACT_ATOMS: atom_id res chain seq x y z
N MET A 1 -9.52 15.88 6.11
CA MET A 1 -8.85 15.64 4.80
C MET A 1 -9.21 14.24 4.35
N GLN A 2 -9.64 14.06 3.11
CA GLN A 2 -9.97 12.73 2.59
C GLN A 2 -8.69 11.93 2.37
N GLN A 3 -8.72 10.65 2.73
CA GLN A 3 -7.62 9.70 2.56
C GLN A 3 -7.94 8.72 1.44
N LEU A 4 -6.89 8.25 0.78
CA LEU A 4 -6.94 7.10 -0.11
C LEU A 4 -6.04 6.00 0.45
N TYR A 5 -6.26 4.79 -0.01
CA TYR A 5 -5.56 3.60 0.46
C TYR A 5 -4.99 2.84 -0.73
N PHE A 6 -3.77 2.37 -0.60
CA PHE A 6 -3.12 1.54 -1.61
C PHE A 6 -2.70 0.22 -0.99
N GLY A 7 -3.42 -0.84 -1.34
CA GLY A 7 -3.21 -2.18 -0.83
C GLY A 7 -2.36 -3.02 -1.76
N GLU A 8 -1.21 -3.49 -1.29
CA GLU A 8 -0.23 -4.19 -2.13
C GLU A 8 0.74 -5.04 -1.29
N ALA A 9 1.68 -5.71 -1.94
CA ALA A 9 2.83 -6.27 -1.24
C ALA A 9 3.70 -5.14 -0.63
N LEU A 10 4.31 -5.38 0.53
CA LEU A 10 5.13 -4.39 1.22
C LEU A 10 6.28 -3.85 0.35
N ASP A 11 6.89 -4.70 -0.48
CA ASP A 11 7.96 -4.30 -1.40
C ASP A 11 7.44 -3.41 -2.54
N SER A 12 6.22 -3.67 -3.02
CA SER A 12 5.53 -2.79 -3.99
C SER A 12 5.26 -1.41 -3.38
N ILE A 13 4.80 -1.37 -2.13
CA ILE A 13 4.57 -0.12 -1.39
C ILE A 13 5.88 0.66 -1.25
N LYS A 14 6.98 0.01 -0.86
CA LYS A 14 8.30 0.64 -0.81
C LYS A 14 8.69 1.23 -2.16
N LYS A 15 8.54 0.46 -3.24
CA LYS A 15 8.84 0.93 -4.59
C LYS A 15 8.02 2.17 -4.94
N VAL A 16 6.74 2.23 -4.58
CA VAL A 16 5.88 3.40 -4.81
C VAL A 16 6.31 4.60 -3.97
N ILE A 17 6.73 4.40 -2.72
CA ILE A 17 7.28 5.49 -1.88
C ILE A 17 8.54 6.08 -2.51
N LEU A 18 9.45 5.23 -3.00
CA LEU A 18 10.74 5.64 -3.55
C LEU A 18 10.65 6.22 -4.97
N SER A 19 9.77 5.67 -5.80
CA SER A 19 9.74 5.96 -7.25
C SER A 19 8.45 6.63 -7.74
N GLY A 20 7.45 6.76 -6.87
CA GLY A 20 6.13 7.29 -7.17
C GLY A 20 5.13 6.24 -7.67
N PHE A 21 3.86 6.61 -7.67
CA PHE A 21 2.79 5.87 -8.33
C PHE A 21 2.96 5.92 -9.85
N THR A 22 2.60 4.83 -10.53
CA THR A 22 2.55 4.72 -11.99
C THR A 22 1.12 4.60 -12.50
N PRO A 23 0.83 5.01 -13.75
CA PRO A 23 -0.48 4.83 -14.35
C PRO A 23 -0.98 3.38 -14.27
N GLY A 24 -2.29 3.21 -14.05
CA GLY A 24 -2.96 1.92 -13.93
C GLY A 24 -3.03 1.36 -12.51
N GLN A 25 -2.27 1.90 -11.55
CA GLN A 25 -2.41 1.52 -10.14
C GLN A 25 -3.75 2.00 -9.59
N THR A 26 -4.38 1.19 -8.74
CA THR A 26 -5.70 1.48 -8.16
C THR A 26 -5.55 1.90 -6.70
N LEU A 27 -6.21 2.98 -6.32
CA LEU A 27 -6.31 3.51 -4.97
C LEU A 27 -7.76 3.35 -4.50
N ARG A 28 -7.96 2.93 -3.26
CA ARG A 28 -9.28 2.75 -2.66
C ARG A 28 -9.65 3.94 -1.80
N ASN A 29 -10.94 4.26 -1.75
CA ASN A 29 -11.53 5.15 -0.74
C ASN A 29 -11.88 4.39 0.56
N ASN A 30 -11.87 3.06 0.52
CA ASN A 30 -12.20 2.18 1.62
C ASN A 30 -10.97 1.37 2.07
N PHE A 31 -10.67 1.40 3.37
CA PHE A 31 -9.55 0.69 3.95
C PHE A 31 -9.69 -0.84 3.85
N SER A 32 -10.87 -1.39 4.08
CA SER A 32 -11.13 -2.83 4.00
C SER A 32 -10.92 -3.37 2.59
N GLU A 33 -11.30 -2.62 1.56
CA GLU A 33 -11.02 -2.99 0.16
C GLU A 33 -9.51 -3.01 -0.12
N ALA A 34 -8.77 -2.01 0.34
CA ALA A 34 -7.31 -2.00 0.19
C ALA A 34 -6.66 -3.17 0.94
N MET A 35 -7.15 -3.55 2.12
CA MET A 35 -6.66 -4.76 2.80
C MET A 35 -6.89 -6.00 1.92
N MET A 36 -8.07 -6.13 1.29
CA MET A 36 -8.34 -7.24 0.38
C MET A 36 -7.43 -7.24 -0.84
N ASP A 37 -7.17 -6.08 -1.45
CA ASP A 37 -6.21 -5.94 -2.55
C ASP A 37 -4.80 -6.40 -2.11
N SER A 38 -4.34 -5.96 -0.94
CA SER A 38 -3.02 -6.33 -0.41
C SER A 38 -2.87 -7.84 -0.20
N ARG A 39 -3.91 -8.49 0.33
CA ARG A 39 -3.98 -9.95 0.45
C ARG A 39 -3.93 -10.61 -0.92
N ASN A 40 -4.76 -10.14 -1.85
CA ASN A 40 -4.88 -10.75 -3.18
C ASN A 40 -3.57 -10.64 -3.96
N CYS A 41 -2.84 -9.55 -3.80
CA CYS A 41 -1.52 -9.37 -4.42
C CYS A 41 -0.50 -10.39 -3.92
N VAL A 42 -0.40 -10.61 -2.60
CA VAL A 42 0.56 -11.59 -2.05
C VAL A 42 0.08 -13.04 -2.14
N GLY A 43 -1.22 -13.24 -2.40
CA GLY A 43 -1.85 -14.56 -2.42
C GLY A 43 -1.64 -15.33 -1.10
N PHE A 44 -1.29 -16.61 -1.21
CA PHE A 44 -0.93 -17.45 -0.05
C PHE A 44 0.59 -17.56 0.17
N ASN A 45 1.36 -16.67 -0.44
CA ASN A 45 2.81 -16.70 -0.31
C ASN A 45 3.27 -16.07 1.01
N LYS A 46 3.81 -16.90 1.91
CA LYS A 46 4.29 -16.48 3.24
C LYS A 46 5.51 -15.56 3.20
N LEU A 47 6.24 -15.50 2.07
CA LEU A 47 7.43 -14.67 1.94
C LEU A 47 7.08 -13.19 1.73
N TYR A 48 5.93 -12.91 1.11
CA TYR A 48 5.48 -11.55 0.88
C TYR A 48 4.57 -11.09 2.01
N LYS A 49 4.78 -9.85 2.45
CA LYS A 49 3.98 -9.24 3.51
C LYS A 49 2.92 -8.35 2.89
N PRO A 50 1.62 -8.61 3.08
CA PRO A 50 0.59 -7.70 2.62
C PRO A 50 0.60 -6.44 3.49
N ALA A 51 0.44 -5.29 2.87
CA ALA A 51 0.39 -4.02 3.57
C ALA A 51 -0.53 -3.03 2.85
N VAL A 52 -0.96 -2.01 3.57
CA VAL A 52 -1.75 -0.91 3.05
C VAL A 52 -1.02 0.39 3.33
N MET A 53 -0.78 1.18 2.29
CA MET A 53 -0.31 2.55 2.42
C MET A 53 -1.50 3.50 2.51
N VAL A 54 -1.48 4.38 3.51
CA VAL A 54 -2.45 5.48 3.67
C VAL A 54 -1.85 6.72 3.03
N LEU A 55 -2.60 7.34 2.13
CA LEU A 55 -2.15 8.51 1.37
C LEU A 55 -3.15 9.65 1.46
N GLN A 56 -2.63 10.88 1.44
CA GLN A 56 -3.46 12.05 1.22
C GLN A 56 -3.93 12.08 -0.24
N VAL A 57 -5.18 12.48 -0.46
CA VAL A 57 -5.69 12.70 -1.82
C VAL A 57 -4.80 13.73 -2.54
N PRO A 58 -4.32 13.42 -3.76
CA PRO A 58 -3.51 14.37 -4.52
C PRO A 58 -4.30 15.64 -4.83
N SER A 59 -3.67 16.80 -4.65
CA SER A 59 -4.32 18.10 -4.89
C SER A 59 -4.76 18.33 -6.33
N SER A 60 -4.18 17.59 -7.29
CA SER A 60 -4.52 17.65 -8.70
C SER A 60 -5.40 16.47 -9.10
N SER A 61 -6.65 16.75 -9.46
CA SER A 61 -7.61 15.77 -10.00
C SER A 61 -7.18 15.18 -11.35
N LYS A 62 -6.13 15.70 -11.99
CA LYS A 62 -5.57 15.14 -13.24
C LYS A 62 -4.64 13.94 -13.00
N LEU A 63 -4.34 13.61 -11.75
CA LEU A 63 -3.46 12.51 -11.37
C LEU A 63 -4.20 11.20 -11.17
N ILE A 64 -5.48 11.28 -10.80
CA ILE A 64 -6.35 10.14 -10.50
C ILE A 64 -7.70 10.32 -11.18
N MET A 65 -8.33 9.22 -11.53
CA MET A 65 -9.66 9.18 -12.13
C MET A 65 -10.53 8.22 -11.34
N GLU A 66 -11.72 8.65 -10.95
CA GLU A 66 -12.68 7.80 -10.25
C GLU A 66 -13.26 6.74 -11.20
N THR A 67 -13.38 5.51 -10.71
CA THR A 67 -13.91 4.33 -11.35
C THR A 67 -14.87 3.62 -10.39
N GLU A 68 -15.67 2.67 -10.89
CA GLU A 68 -16.56 1.87 -10.03
C GLU A 68 -15.80 1.11 -8.92
N SER A 69 -14.53 0.82 -9.15
CA SER A 69 -13.62 0.12 -8.25
C SER A 69 -12.72 1.04 -7.41
N GLY A 70 -12.91 2.37 -7.42
CA GLY A 70 -12.10 3.31 -6.65
C GLY A 70 -11.47 4.38 -7.53
N PHE A 71 -10.17 4.64 -7.36
CA PHE A 71 -9.45 5.67 -8.11
C PHE A 71 -8.28 5.07 -8.87
N MET A 72 -8.30 5.17 -10.19
CA MET A 72 -7.19 4.77 -11.03
C MET A 72 -6.18 5.91 -11.17
N VAL A 73 -4.90 5.61 -10.97
CA VAL A 73 -3.81 6.54 -11.28
C VAL A 73 -3.70 6.69 -12.79
N VAL A 74 -3.78 7.92 -13.28
CA VAL A 74 -3.69 8.22 -14.73
C VAL A 74 -2.33 8.81 -15.12
N LYS A 75 -1.59 9.38 -14.17
CA LYS A 75 -0.25 9.97 -14.39
C LYS A 75 0.68 9.64 -13.24
N LYS A 76 1.98 9.58 -13.53
CA LYS A 76 3.00 9.36 -12.49
C LYS A 76 3.01 10.51 -11.48
N PHE A 77 3.03 10.20 -10.19
CA PHE A 77 3.19 11.20 -9.12
C PHE A 77 3.83 10.61 -7.86
N ALA A 78 4.49 11.45 -7.06
CA ALA A 78 5.02 11.05 -5.76
C ALA A 78 3.90 11.07 -4.70
N PRO A 79 3.70 9.99 -3.94
CA PRO A 79 2.67 9.95 -2.91
C PRO A 79 3.02 10.82 -1.71
N ILE A 80 2.00 11.41 -1.08
CA ILE A 80 2.09 11.92 0.29
C ILE A 80 1.55 10.82 1.21
N SER A 81 2.43 9.89 1.58
CA SER A 81 2.10 8.79 2.48
C SER A 81 2.13 9.27 3.94
N THR A 82 1.07 8.96 4.69
CA THR A 82 0.99 9.30 6.12
C THR A 82 1.41 8.11 6.97
N GLU A 83 0.97 6.90 6.59
CA GLU A 83 1.07 5.70 7.42
C GLU A 83 1.17 4.47 6.53
N ILE A 84 1.87 3.44 7.01
CA ILE A 84 1.85 2.10 6.42
C ILE A 84 1.29 1.13 7.45
N ILE A 85 0.25 0.39 7.05
CA ILE A 85 -0.42 -0.59 7.89
C ILE A 85 0.01 -1.98 7.45
N LEU A 86 0.76 -2.67 8.30
CA LEU A 86 1.17 -4.05 8.09
C LEU A 86 -0.01 -4.97 8.37
N CYS A 87 -0.27 -5.86 7.42
CA CYS A 87 -1.37 -6.81 7.51
C CYS A 87 -0.85 -8.25 7.60
N LYS A 88 -1.70 -9.14 8.11
CA LYS A 88 -1.43 -10.58 8.17
C LYS A 88 -2.65 -11.36 7.71
N ILE A 89 -2.39 -12.35 6.87
CA ILE A 89 -3.39 -13.33 6.44
C ILE A 89 -3.52 -14.39 7.52
N ASP A 90 -4.74 -14.72 7.90
CA ASP A 90 -4.98 -15.92 8.69
C ASP A 90 -4.98 -17.14 7.78
N PHE A 91 -3.90 -17.92 7.77
CA PHE A 91 -3.81 -19.10 6.92
C PHE A 91 -4.79 -20.23 7.29
N ARG A 92 -5.43 -20.17 8.47
CA ARG A 92 -6.51 -21.11 8.83
C ARG A 92 -7.85 -20.68 8.25
N SER A 93 -7.99 -19.41 7.90
CA SER A 93 -9.17 -18.86 7.26
C SER A 93 -8.71 -17.81 6.26
N PRO A 94 -8.14 -18.26 5.12
CA PRO A 94 -7.35 -17.40 4.26
C PRO A 94 -8.15 -16.28 3.64
N GLN A 95 -9.48 -16.33 3.64
CA GLN A 95 -10.39 -15.26 3.27
C GLN A 95 -10.29 -14.02 4.16
N PHE A 96 -9.72 -14.14 5.36
CA PHE A 96 -9.55 -13.04 6.29
C PHE A 96 -8.14 -12.47 6.27
N ILE A 97 -8.08 -11.16 6.38
CA ILE A 97 -6.86 -10.38 6.60
C ILE A 97 -7.10 -9.49 7.82
N LYS A 98 -6.07 -9.34 8.65
CA LYS A 98 -6.11 -8.45 9.81
C LYS A 98 -4.95 -7.46 9.79
N MET A 99 -5.21 -6.27 10.30
CA MET A 99 -4.19 -5.31 10.69
C MET A 99 -3.36 -5.89 11.84
N VAL A 100 -2.05 -5.68 11.80
CA VAL A 100 -1.12 -6.13 12.86
C VAL A 100 -0.39 -4.95 13.48
N GLU A 101 0.13 -4.06 12.64
CA GLU A 101 1.01 -2.99 13.08
C GLU A 101 0.86 -1.80 12.15
N GLN A 102 1.13 -0.61 12.68
CA GLN A 102 1.21 0.62 11.94
C GLN A 102 2.61 1.19 12.10
N ILE A 103 3.24 1.54 10.98
CA ILE A 103 4.58 2.12 10.93
C ILE A 103 4.57 3.41 10.10
N SER A 104 5.53 4.30 10.37
CA SER A 104 5.73 5.47 9.53
C SER A 104 6.40 5.07 8.19
N PRO A 105 6.16 5.82 7.10
CA PRO A 105 6.85 5.59 5.83
C PRO A 105 8.38 5.68 5.95
N ILE A 106 8.88 6.53 6.85
CA ILE A 106 10.32 6.69 7.10
C ILE A 106 10.89 5.41 7.75
N ALA A 107 10.23 4.88 8.78
CA ALA A 107 10.65 3.65 9.44
C ALA A 107 10.71 2.48 8.44
N LEU A 108 9.77 2.40 7.50
CA LEU A 108 9.78 1.37 6.45
C LEU A 108 11.03 1.44 5.55
N ILE A 109 11.52 2.64 5.24
CA ILE A 109 12.74 2.84 4.44
C ILE A 109 13.98 2.46 5.26
N GLU A 110 14.02 2.85 6.54
CA GLU A 110 15.15 2.59 7.44
C GLU A 110 15.34 1.10 7.78
N MET A 111 14.27 0.30 7.79
CA MET A 111 14.33 -1.16 7.99
C MET A 111 15.24 -1.88 6.98
N GLU A 112 15.54 -1.25 5.84
CA GLU A 112 16.40 -1.80 4.79
C GLU A 112 17.88 -1.45 5.01
N ILE A 113 18.14 -0.24 5.52
CA ILE A 113 19.50 0.22 5.85
C ILE A 113 20.10 -0.66 6.96
N GLY A 114 19.31 -0.98 7.98
CA GLY A 114 19.72 -1.87 9.08
C GLY A 114 20.00 -3.32 8.67
N ARG A 115 19.45 -3.78 7.53
CA ARG A 115 19.74 -5.11 6.97
C ARG A 115 21.03 -5.13 6.15
N LEU A 116 21.34 -4.03 5.46
CA LEU A 116 22.57 -3.90 4.66
C LEU A 116 23.81 -3.58 5.51
N SER A 117 23.63 -3.01 6.71
CA SER A 117 24.73 -2.76 7.66
C SER A 117 25.14 -4.00 8.49
N ASN A 118 24.52 -5.16 8.25
CA ASN A 118 24.81 -6.43 8.93
C ASN A 118 25.37 -7.50 7.98
N ILE A 119 25.92 -7.10 6.83
CA ILE A 119 26.67 -7.92 5.87
C ILE A 119 28.05 -7.26 5.69
#